data_AF-A0A3A8STH4-F1
#
_entry.id   AF-A0A3A8STH4-F1
#
_cell.length_a   1.000
_cell.length_b   1.000
_cell.length_c   1.000
_cell.angle_alpha   90.00
_cell.angle_beta   90.00
_cell.angle_gamma   90.00
#
_symmetry.space_group_name_H-M   'P 1'
#
loop_
_entity.id
_entity.type
_entity.pdbx_description
1 polymer ?
#
loop_
_entity_poly.entity_id
_entity_poly.type
_entity_poly.pdbx_seq_one_letter_code
_entity_poly.pdbx_strand_id
1 'polypeptide(L)'
;QVVSPEPMLTLERKDLTGSPTEEAWRLAREAAAQPFDLAKGPLLRALLLTSAPGEHLLVVVVHHIVSDGWSMTLLVREVALLYGALARGQAAPLPPLGIQYADFGVWQREWMQGPRLEKQLDYWKRQLVGVPSALELPTDFPRPATRDGRGARHDVLLPRELTDALKALAQQEGASLYMALLTGWQMLMARYSGQEDVTVGSPMAGRTRGEVESLIGLFVNAQVLRTRVTDTASFRTLLRQVRETVLGAQEHQELPIERLVEELKPERIPGRTPFFQVMLTYQASFRGSASV
;
A
#
# COMPACT_ATOMS: atom_id res chain seq x y z
N GLN A 1 -11.97 -7.36 -18.58
CA GLN A 1 -12.11 -7.98 -17.25
C GLN A 1 -13.39 -8.80 -17.28
N VAL A 2 -13.36 -10.08 -16.94
CA VAL A 2 -14.57 -10.89 -16.79
C VAL A 2 -15.08 -10.66 -15.37
N VAL A 3 -16.24 -10.03 -15.23
CA VAL A 3 -16.93 -9.90 -13.94
C VAL A 3 -17.91 -11.06 -13.85
N SER A 4 -17.68 -12.00 -12.92
CA SER A 4 -18.62 -13.11 -12.74
C SER A 4 -19.96 -12.57 -12.21
N PRO A 5 -21.09 -12.88 -12.85
CA PRO A 5 -22.41 -12.46 -12.36
C PRO A 5 -22.78 -13.16 -11.03
N GLU A 6 -22.20 -14.33 -10.78
CA GLU A 6 -22.35 -15.07 -9.51
C GLU A 6 -20.97 -15.40 -8.95
N PRO A 7 -20.48 -14.67 -7.94
CA PRO A 7 -19.26 -15.07 -7.24
C PRO A 7 -19.58 -16.26 -6.33
N MET A 8 -19.13 -17.46 -6.70
CA MET A 8 -19.10 -18.59 -5.78
C MET A 8 -17.95 -18.42 -4.78
N LEU A 9 -18.20 -17.71 -3.68
CA LEU A 9 -17.33 -17.77 -2.51
C LEU A 9 -17.80 -18.90 -1.59
N THR A 10 -16.92 -19.88 -1.37
CA THR A 10 -17.14 -20.87 -0.31
C THR A 10 -16.48 -20.38 0.98
N LEU A 11 -17.27 -20.25 2.05
CA LEU A 11 -16.75 -20.07 3.40
C LEU A 11 -16.43 -21.45 3.98
N GLU A 12 -15.15 -21.83 3.93
CA GLU A 12 -14.69 -23.07 4.58
C GLU A 12 -14.84 -22.93 6.10
N ARG A 13 -15.29 -23.98 6.78
CA ARG A 13 -15.49 -23.98 8.24
C ARG A 13 -14.69 -25.11 8.85
N LYS A 14 -13.93 -24.83 9.90
CA LYS A 14 -13.22 -25.84 10.70
C LYS A 14 -13.49 -25.63 12.17
N ASP A 15 -13.94 -26.69 12.84
CA ASP A 15 -14.02 -26.75 14.28
C ASP A 15 -12.67 -27.21 14.84
N LEU A 16 -12.05 -26.35 15.64
CA LEU A 16 -10.78 -26.59 16.31
C LEU A 16 -10.97 -26.71 17.82
N THR A 17 -12.21 -26.88 18.31
CA THR A 17 -12.50 -27.05 19.73
C THR A 17 -11.68 -28.21 20.30
N GLY A 18 -10.87 -27.94 21.32
CA GLY A 18 -9.95 -28.92 21.93
C GLY A 18 -8.56 -28.99 21.29
N SER A 19 -8.28 -28.21 20.24
CA SER A 19 -6.92 -28.06 19.65
C SER A 19 -6.10 -26.99 20.38
N PRO A 20 -4.76 -26.98 20.24
CA PRO A 20 -3.93 -25.89 20.76
C PRO A 20 -4.34 -24.52 20.18
N THR A 21 -4.31 -23.46 20.99
CA THR A 21 -4.70 -22.09 20.56
C THR A 21 -3.94 -21.60 19.32
N GLU A 22 -2.67 -22.00 19.18
CA GLU A 22 -1.82 -21.65 18.03
C GLU A 22 -2.25 -22.30 16.73
N GLU A 23 -3.06 -23.37 16.77
CA GLU A 23 -3.49 -24.11 15.59
C GLU A 23 -4.33 -23.23 14.66
N ALA A 24 -5.19 -22.38 15.23
CA ALA A 24 -5.98 -21.43 14.45
C ALA A 24 -5.09 -20.44 13.69
N TRP A 25 -4.05 -19.92 14.35
CA TRP A 25 -3.09 -19.01 13.73
C TRP A 25 -2.18 -19.69 12.72
N ARG A 26 -1.81 -20.96 12.93
CA ARG A 26 -1.08 -21.77 11.96
C ARG A 26 -1.89 -21.92 10.67
N LEU A 27 -3.15 -22.35 10.77
CA LEU A 27 -4.05 -22.49 9.61
C LEU A 27 -4.31 -21.15 8.90
N ALA A 28 -4.43 -20.05 9.66
CA ALA A 28 -4.57 -18.72 9.08
C ALA A 28 -3.34 -18.32 8.25
N ARG A 29 -2.12 -18.58 8.75
CA ARG A 29 -0.87 -18.33 8.01
C ARG A 29 -0.76 -19.21 6.77
N GLU A 30 -1.17 -20.47 6.85
CA GLU A 30 -1.17 -21.39 5.70
C GLU A 30 -2.14 -20.94 4.61
N ALA A 31 -3.36 -20.54 5.00
CA ALA A 31 -4.34 -19.99 4.07
C ALA A 31 -3.81 -18.72 3.37
N ALA A 32 -3.13 -17.85 4.12
CA ALA A 32 -2.51 -16.63 3.59
C ALA A 32 -1.31 -16.90 2.67
N ALA A 33 -0.52 -17.96 2.94
CA ALA A 33 0.65 -18.32 2.17
C ALA A 33 0.33 -19.13 0.90
N GLN A 34 -0.83 -19.79 0.85
CA GLN A 34 -1.22 -20.58 -0.32
C GLN A 34 -1.41 -19.66 -1.54
N PRO A 35 -0.73 -19.93 -2.67
CA PRO A 35 -0.79 -19.07 -3.85
C PRO A 35 -2.17 -19.14 -4.54
N PHE A 36 -2.50 -18.10 -5.29
CA PHE A 36 -3.65 -18.06 -6.18
C PHE A 36 -3.21 -18.29 -7.63
N ASP A 37 -4.03 -19.02 -8.41
CA ASP A 37 -3.92 -19.04 -9.87
C ASP A 37 -4.59 -17.76 -10.40
N LEU A 38 -3.79 -16.78 -10.85
CA LEU A 38 -4.30 -15.47 -11.29
C LEU A 38 -5.17 -15.55 -12.55
N ALA A 39 -5.11 -16.66 -13.30
CA ALA A 39 -5.97 -16.90 -14.45
C ALA A 39 -7.34 -17.47 -14.06
N LYS A 40 -7.52 -17.95 -12.82
CA LYS A 40 -8.75 -18.62 -12.37
C LYS A 40 -9.29 -17.97 -11.10
N GLY A 41 -10.48 -17.40 -11.21
CA GLY A 41 -11.20 -16.86 -10.06
C GLY A 41 -11.91 -17.94 -9.22
N PRO A 42 -12.34 -17.61 -8.00
CA PRO A 42 -12.19 -16.30 -7.34
C PRO A 42 -10.79 -16.08 -6.74
N LEU A 43 -10.30 -14.83 -6.79
CA LEU A 43 -9.04 -14.41 -6.16
C LEU A 43 -9.24 -13.98 -4.69
N LEU A 44 -10.19 -14.63 -4.04
CA LEU A 44 -10.61 -14.42 -2.66
C LEU A 44 -10.95 -15.78 -2.05
N ARG A 45 -10.51 -16.01 -0.81
CA ARG A 45 -10.86 -17.19 0.00
C ARG A 45 -11.21 -16.77 1.42
N ALA A 46 -12.12 -17.51 2.04
CA ALA A 46 -12.54 -17.27 3.42
C ALA A 46 -12.60 -18.58 4.21
N LEU A 47 -12.11 -18.53 5.45
CA LEU A 47 -12.07 -19.64 6.38
C LEU A 47 -12.57 -19.17 7.74
N LEU A 48 -13.54 -19.88 8.31
CA LEU A 48 -14.04 -19.67 9.66
C LEU A 48 -13.52 -20.80 10.56
N LEU A 49 -12.72 -20.42 11.55
CA LEU A 49 -12.15 -21.34 12.54
C LEU A 49 -12.86 -21.12 13.87
N THR A 50 -13.40 -22.18 14.47
CA THR A 50 -13.99 -22.14 15.82
C THR A 50 -12.98 -22.69 16.82
N SER A 51 -12.43 -21.86 17.71
CA SER A 51 -11.44 -22.29 18.71
C SER A 51 -12.07 -22.76 20.02
N ALA A 52 -13.21 -22.17 20.38
CA ALA A 52 -13.99 -22.50 21.56
C ALA A 52 -15.46 -22.04 21.37
N PRO A 53 -16.41 -22.42 22.24
CA PRO A 53 -17.76 -21.90 22.20
C PRO A 53 -17.78 -20.35 22.27
N GLY A 54 -18.28 -19.71 21.20
CA GLY A 54 -18.35 -18.25 21.09
C GLY A 54 -17.05 -17.57 20.63
N GLU A 55 -15.98 -18.33 20.41
CA GLU A 55 -14.71 -17.82 19.89
C GLU A 55 -14.48 -18.29 18.46
N HIS A 56 -14.41 -17.31 17.55
CA HIS A 56 -14.21 -17.57 16.14
C HIS A 56 -13.11 -16.69 15.56
N LEU A 57 -12.30 -17.27 14.67
CA LEU A 57 -11.36 -16.54 13.84
C LEU A 57 -11.82 -16.62 12.38
N LEU A 58 -12.24 -15.48 11.83
CA LEU A 58 -12.53 -15.33 10.41
C LEU A 58 -11.26 -14.89 9.68
N VAL A 59 -10.77 -15.75 8.78
CA VAL A 59 -9.64 -15.47 7.90
C VAL A 59 -10.19 -15.15 6.52
N VAL A 60 -9.89 -13.96 6.01
CA VAL A 60 -10.21 -13.56 4.64
C VAL A 60 -8.92 -13.21 3.92
N VAL A 61 -8.66 -13.91 2.81
CA VAL A 61 -7.47 -13.70 1.99
C VAL A 61 -7.93 -13.24 0.62
N VAL A 62 -7.50 -12.05 0.23
CA VAL A 62 -7.79 -11.46 -1.09
C VAL A 62 -6.46 -11.18 -1.78
N HIS A 63 -6.33 -11.58 -3.06
CA HIS A 63 -5.13 -11.27 -3.81
C HIS A 63 -5.03 -9.76 -4.09
N HIS A 64 -3.84 -9.19 -3.93
CA HIS A 64 -3.60 -7.75 -4.11
C HIS A 64 -3.81 -7.27 -5.57
N ILE A 65 -3.93 -8.18 -6.54
CA ILE A 65 -4.24 -7.81 -7.93
C ILE A 65 -5.68 -7.32 -8.13
N VAL A 66 -6.59 -7.67 -7.21
CA VAL A 66 -8.02 -7.27 -7.25
C VAL A 66 -8.44 -6.41 -6.06
N SER A 67 -7.50 -6.07 -5.18
CA SER A 67 -7.78 -5.31 -3.95
C SER A 67 -6.53 -4.57 -3.47
N ASP A 68 -6.73 -3.51 -2.69
CA ASP A 68 -5.68 -2.77 -1.99
C ASP A 68 -6.03 -2.57 -0.51
N GLY A 69 -5.13 -1.94 0.25
CA GLY A 69 -5.36 -1.69 1.70
C GLY A 69 -6.63 -0.89 1.99
N TRP A 70 -7.01 0.03 1.10
CA TRP A 70 -8.28 0.76 1.22
C TRP A 70 -9.48 -0.17 1.00
N SER A 71 -9.41 -1.02 -0.03
CA SER A 71 -10.44 -2.03 -0.30
C SER A 71 -10.66 -2.98 0.88
N MET A 72 -9.58 -3.36 1.59
CA MET A 72 -9.71 -4.19 2.78
C MET A 72 -10.45 -3.46 3.92
N THR A 73 -10.25 -2.15 4.05
CA THR A 73 -10.97 -1.33 5.03
C THR A 73 -12.47 -1.28 4.71
N LEU A 74 -12.81 -1.08 3.42
CA LEU A 74 -14.20 -1.12 2.96
C LEU A 74 -14.83 -2.49 3.21
N LEU A 75 -14.13 -3.57 2.83
CA LEU A 75 -14.61 -4.94 3.00
C LEU A 75 -14.95 -5.25 4.46
N VAL A 76 -14.05 -4.93 5.40
CA VAL A 76 -14.30 -5.16 6.83
C VAL A 76 -15.50 -4.37 7.33
N ARG A 77 -15.60 -3.09 6.95
CA ARG A 77 -16.72 -2.21 7.34
C ARG A 77 -18.05 -2.73 6.80
N GLU A 78 -18.10 -3.07 5.52
CA GLU A 78 -19.32 -3.53 4.86
C GLU A 78 -19.76 -4.90 5.36
N VAL A 79 -18.82 -5.83 5.60
CA VAL A 79 -19.13 -7.12 6.23
C VAL A 79 -19.75 -6.92 7.61
N ALA A 80 -19.19 -6.05 8.45
CA ALA A 80 -19.74 -5.77 9.78
C ALA A 80 -21.15 -5.17 9.71
N LEU A 81 -21.37 -4.19 8.81
CA LEU A 81 -22.68 -3.56 8.60
C LEU A 81 -23.74 -4.56 8.11
N LEU A 82 -23.40 -5.35 7.09
CA LEU A 82 -24.28 -6.35 6.51
C LEU A 82 -24.60 -7.46 7.52
N TYR A 83 -23.57 -7.96 8.22
CA TYR A 83 -23.75 -8.98 9.25
C TYR A 83 -24.71 -8.51 10.34
N GLY A 84 -24.50 -7.30 10.89
CA GLY A 84 -25.37 -6.75 11.93
C GLY A 84 -26.81 -6.56 11.47
N ALA A 85 -27.04 -6.07 10.24
CA ALA A 85 -28.38 -5.90 9.68
C ALA A 85 -29.07 -7.26 9.48
N LEU A 86 -28.40 -8.21 8.82
CA LEU A 86 -28.94 -9.53 8.52
C LEU A 86 -29.20 -10.34 9.80
N ALA A 87 -28.34 -10.25 10.82
CA ALA A 87 -28.54 -10.90 12.11
C ALA A 87 -29.81 -10.41 12.84
N ARG A 88 -30.27 -9.19 12.56
CA ARG A 88 -31.53 -8.63 13.08
C ARG A 88 -32.71 -8.79 12.12
N GLY A 89 -32.54 -9.51 11.00
CA GLY A 89 -33.58 -9.63 9.97
C GLY A 89 -33.89 -8.32 9.24
N GLN A 90 -32.96 -7.37 9.23
CA GLN A 90 -33.09 -6.08 8.54
C GLN A 90 -32.50 -6.15 7.13
N ALA A 91 -32.98 -5.28 6.25
CA ALA A 91 -32.43 -5.16 4.90
C ALA A 91 -30.97 -4.65 4.91
N ALA A 92 -30.21 -5.03 3.89
CA ALA A 92 -28.85 -4.55 3.67
C ALA A 92 -28.85 -3.01 3.46
N PRO A 93 -28.13 -2.23 4.27
CA PRO A 93 -28.20 -0.76 4.22
C PRO A 93 -27.26 -0.12 3.18
N LEU A 94 -26.59 -0.92 2.34
CA LEU A 94 -25.58 -0.41 1.42
C LEU A 94 -26.21 0.15 0.13
N PRO A 95 -25.87 1.39 -0.28
CA PRO A 95 -26.33 1.92 -1.55
C PRO A 95 -25.68 1.15 -2.72
N PRO A 96 -26.35 1.08 -3.89
CA PRO A 96 -25.73 0.50 -5.08
C PRO A 96 -24.51 1.30 -5.50
N LEU A 97 -23.50 0.61 -6.04
CA LEU A 97 -22.32 1.25 -6.61
C LEU A 97 -22.68 1.92 -7.94
N GLY A 98 -22.31 3.19 -8.12
CA GLY A 98 -22.59 3.95 -9.34
C GLY A 98 -21.74 3.54 -10.54
N ILE A 99 -20.60 2.89 -10.30
CA ILE A 99 -19.65 2.40 -11.31
C ILE A 99 -19.00 1.09 -10.82
N GLN A 100 -18.27 0.40 -11.70
CA GLN A 100 -17.48 -0.79 -11.41
C GLN A 100 -15.98 -0.51 -11.59
N TYR A 101 -15.12 -1.35 -11.01
CA TYR A 101 -13.66 -1.25 -11.23
C TYR A 101 -13.27 -1.36 -12.71
N ALA A 102 -14.05 -2.08 -13.52
CA ALA A 102 -13.84 -2.17 -14.96
C ALA A 102 -13.94 -0.80 -15.65
N ASP A 103 -14.83 0.08 -15.18
CA ASP A 103 -14.99 1.44 -15.70
C ASP A 103 -13.76 2.29 -15.38
N PHE A 104 -13.22 2.17 -14.16
CA PHE A 104 -11.94 2.78 -13.79
C PHE A 104 -10.81 2.32 -14.72
N GLY A 105 -10.77 1.03 -15.05
CA GLY A 105 -9.79 0.48 -16.00
C GLY A 105 -9.93 1.06 -17.42
N VAL A 106 -11.14 1.43 -17.87
CA VAL A 106 -11.36 2.15 -19.13
C VAL A 106 -10.79 3.56 -19.01
N TRP A 107 -11.16 4.31 -17.97
CA TRP A 107 -10.67 5.68 -17.75
C TRP A 107 -9.15 5.75 -17.66
N GLN A 108 -8.51 4.82 -16.95
CA GLN A 108 -7.06 4.77 -16.85
C GLN A 108 -6.41 4.63 -18.23
N ARG A 109 -6.95 3.78 -19.12
CA ARG A 109 -6.42 3.64 -20.49
C ARG A 109 -6.56 4.92 -21.32
N GLU A 110 -7.62 5.68 -21.12
CA GLU A 110 -7.83 6.96 -21.78
C GLU A 110 -6.85 8.02 -21.27
N TRP A 111 -6.57 8.06 -19.97
CA TRP A 111 -5.62 9.01 -19.38
C TRP A 111 -4.16 8.72 -19.74
N MET A 112 -3.86 7.46 -20.07
CA MET A 112 -2.54 7.00 -20.52
C MET A 112 -2.28 7.27 -22.01
N GLN A 113 -2.88 8.31 -22.59
CA GLN A 113 -2.70 8.68 -23.99
C GLN A 113 -2.62 10.20 -24.17
N GLY A 114 -2.00 10.63 -25.26
CA GLY A 114 -1.98 12.02 -25.71
C GLY A 114 -1.29 13.00 -24.74
N PRO A 115 -1.66 14.29 -24.79
CA PRO A 115 -0.96 15.35 -24.06
C PRO A 115 -0.94 15.20 -22.54
N ARG A 116 -1.94 14.51 -21.96
CA ARG A 116 -1.99 14.25 -20.52
C ARG A 116 -0.87 13.32 -20.10
N LEU A 117 -0.66 12.22 -20.83
CA LEU A 117 0.46 11.30 -20.58
C LEU A 117 1.80 12.02 -20.76
N GLU A 118 1.96 12.80 -21.82
CA GLU A 118 3.20 13.54 -22.10
C GLU A 118 3.57 14.47 -20.93
N LYS A 119 2.60 15.25 -20.42
CA LYS A 119 2.81 16.12 -19.25
C LYS A 119 3.26 15.33 -18.01
N GLN A 120 2.65 14.18 -17.76
CA GLN A 120 3.03 13.29 -16.66
C GLN A 120 4.46 12.78 -16.83
N LEU A 121 4.80 12.28 -18.02
CA LEU A 121 6.13 11.76 -18.32
C LEU A 121 7.21 12.83 -18.24
N ASP A 122 6.96 14.04 -18.72
CA ASP A 122 7.93 15.14 -18.67
C ASP A 122 8.27 15.55 -17.25
N TYR A 123 7.29 15.57 -16.35
CA TYR A 123 7.54 15.78 -14.93
C TYR A 123 8.47 14.69 -14.39
N TRP A 124 8.11 13.42 -14.56
CA TRP A 124 8.87 12.30 -13.98
C TRP A 124 10.26 12.12 -14.60
N LYS A 125 10.42 12.37 -15.91
CA LYS A 125 11.73 12.43 -16.59
C LYS A 125 12.65 13.45 -15.93
N ARG A 126 12.14 14.66 -15.64
CA ARG A 126 12.91 15.70 -14.95
C ARG A 126 13.24 15.32 -13.51
N GLN A 127 12.31 14.72 -12.77
CA GLN A 127 12.57 14.33 -11.37
C GLN A 127 13.58 13.18 -11.24
N LEU A 128 13.55 12.23 -12.17
CA LEU A 128 14.32 10.99 -12.09
C LEU A 128 15.58 10.97 -12.98
N VAL A 129 15.91 12.09 -13.63
CA VAL A 129 17.14 12.19 -14.42
C VAL A 129 18.38 11.96 -13.56
N GLY A 130 19.23 11.01 -13.94
CA GLY A 130 20.42 10.65 -13.17
C GLY A 130 20.12 10.15 -11.76
N VAL A 131 18.95 9.55 -11.54
CA VAL A 131 18.65 8.83 -10.30
C VAL A 131 19.63 7.67 -10.12
N PRO A 132 20.14 7.40 -8.90
CA PRO A 132 20.96 6.22 -8.67
C PRO A 132 20.23 4.94 -9.07
N SER A 133 20.97 3.97 -9.61
CA SER A 133 20.39 2.69 -10.02
C SER A 133 19.85 1.88 -8.83
N ALA A 134 20.45 2.07 -7.65
CA ALA A 134 19.89 1.59 -6.39
C ALA A 134 20.46 2.28 -5.14
N LEU A 135 19.77 2.07 -4.02
CA LEU A 135 20.21 2.38 -2.67
C LEU A 135 21.13 1.27 -2.16
N GLU A 136 22.36 1.64 -1.78
CA GLU A 136 23.42 0.75 -1.31
C GLU A 136 23.50 0.76 0.21
N LEU A 137 22.51 0.15 0.87
CA LEU A 137 22.56 -0.06 2.31
C LEU A 137 23.55 -1.17 2.68
N PRO A 138 24.27 -1.06 3.81
CA PRO A 138 25.06 -2.17 4.33
C PRO A 138 24.14 -3.34 4.66
N THR A 139 24.57 -4.56 4.30
CA THR A 139 23.81 -5.79 4.49
C THR A 139 24.62 -6.81 5.27
N ASP A 140 23.99 -7.53 6.19
CA ASP A 140 24.63 -8.61 6.95
C ASP A 140 24.97 -9.83 6.09
N PHE A 141 24.25 -10.03 4.97
CA PHE A 141 24.41 -11.16 4.06
C PHE A 141 24.39 -10.71 2.59
N PRO A 142 25.01 -11.48 1.67
CA PRO A 142 24.93 -11.19 0.24
C PRO A 142 23.49 -11.15 -0.27
N ARG A 143 23.18 -10.16 -1.11
CA ARG A 143 21.85 -10.05 -1.74
C ARG A 143 21.66 -11.16 -2.78
N PRO A 144 20.57 -11.96 -2.71
CA PRO A 144 20.28 -12.95 -3.73
C PRO A 144 19.84 -12.29 -5.05
N ALA A 145 20.19 -12.92 -6.17
CA ALA A 145 19.79 -12.44 -7.51
C ALA A 145 18.27 -12.51 -7.75
N THR A 146 17.59 -13.43 -7.05
CA THR A 146 16.13 -13.61 -7.08
C THR A 146 15.56 -13.43 -5.68
N ARG A 147 14.47 -12.65 -5.57
CA ARG A 147 13.79 -12.43 -4.30
C ARG A 147 13.02 -13.69 -3.92
N ASP A 148 13.20 -14.16 -2.69
CA ASP A 148 12.49 -15.32 -2.13
C ASP A 148 11.24 -14.93 -1.32
N GLY A 149 11.00 -13.62 -1.14
CA GLY A 149 9.84 -13.09 -0.42
C GLY A 149 9.92 -13.21 1.11
N ARG A 150 11.02 -13.71 1.67
CA ARG A 150 11.19 -13.80 3.13
C ARG A 150 11.40 -12.42 3.75
N GLY A 151 10.82 -12.21 4.92
CA GLY A 151 10.94 -10.96 5.67
C GLY A 151 10.60 -11.14 7.14
N ALA A 152 10.89 -10.11 7.93
CA ALA A 152 10.55 -10.03 9.35
C ALA A 152 9.86 -8.70 9.64
N ARG A 153 9.13 -8.64 10.76
CA ARG A 153 8.47 -7.43 11.24
C ARG A 153 9.09 -7.02 12.57
N HIS A 154 9.46 -5.75 12.67
CA HIS A 154 9.93 -5.13 13.90
C HIS A 154 9.02 -3.95 14.22
N ASP A 155 8.37 -4.00 15.37
CA ASP A 155 7.50 -2.92 15.82
C ASP A 155 8.29 -1.94 16.69
N VAL A 156 8.17 -0.65 16.37
CA VAL A 156 8.77 0.45 17.12
C VAL A 156 7.68 1.44 17.49
N LEU A 157 7.61 1.79 18.77
CA LEU A 157 6.69 2.81 19.28
C LEU A 157 7.42 4.13 19.43
N LEU A 158 6.98 5.16 18.70
CA LEU A 158 7.45 6.52 18.92
C LEU A 158 6.72 7.13 20.13
N PRO A 159 7.44 7.70 21.12
CA PRO A 159 6.82 8.38 22.25
C PRO A 159 5.88 9.50 21.80
N ARG A 160 4.81 9.73 22.56
CA ARG A 160 3.81 10.75 22.24
C ARG A 160 4.45 12.13 22.11
N GLU A 161 5.32 12.46 23.05
CA GLU A 161 6.04 13.73 23.12
C GLU A 161 6.84 13.99 21.84
N LEU A 162 7.51 12.96 21.32
CA LEU A 162 8.24 13.04 20.05
C LEU A 162 7.29 13.25 18.87
N THR A 163 6.19 12.49 18.80
CA THR A 163 5.24 12.62 17.69
C THR A 163 4.53 13.98 17.68
N ASP A 164 4.24 14.55 18.85
CA ASP A 164 3.60 15.86 18.95
C ASP A 164 4.58 16.99 18.61
N ALA A 165 5.85 16.87 19.02
CA ALA A 165 6.91 17.78 18.58
C ALA A 165 7.12 17.74 17.05
N LEU A 166 7.10 16.55 16.44
CA LEU A 166 7.20 16.40 14.99
C LEU A 166 6.01 17.03 14.24
N LYS A 167 4.78 16.85 14.76
CA LYS A 167 3.59 17.51 14.18
C LYS A 167 3.70 19.03 14.25
N ALA A 168 4.13 19.57 15.40
CA ALA A 168 4.30 21.01 15.58
C ALA A 168 5.37 21.56 14.62
N LEU A 169 6.50 20.87 14.47
CA LEU A 169 7.54 21.23 13.50
C LEU A 169 7.02 21.21 12.07
N ALA A 170 6.31 20.15 11.67
CA ALA A 170 5.75 20.03 10.34
C ALA A 170 4.77 21.18 10.06
N GLN A 171 3.89 21.49 11.01
CA GLN A 171 2.93 22.59 10.91
C GLN A 171 3.61 23.95 10.76
N GLN A 172 4.68 24.22 11.51
CA GLN A 172 5.47 25.47 11.38
C GLN A 172 6.09 25.64 9.99
N GLU A 173 6.40 24.54 9.31
CA GLU A 173 6.99 24.53 7.96
C GLU A 173 5.94 24.33 6.85
N GLY A 174 4.64 24.37 7.17
CA GLY A 174 3.56 24.15 6.21
C GLY A 174 3.56 22.74 5.60
N ALA A 175 4.16 21.77 6.29
CA ALA A 175 4.29 20.38 5.90
C ALA A 175 3.37 19.47 6.72
N SER A 176 3.15 18.25 6.22
CA SER A 176 2.42 17.21 6.98
C SER A 176 3.35 16.40 7.86
N LEU A 177 2.80 15.69 8.86
CA LEU A 177 3.57 14.71 9.64
C LEU A 177 4.19 13.64 8.74
N TYR A 178 3.50 13.21 7.68
CA TYR A 178 4.04 12.30 6.69
C TYR A 178 5.33 12.83 6.05
N MET A 179 5.32 14.09 5.60
CA MET A 179 6.51 14.73 5.03
C MET A 179 7.67 14.78 6.03
N ALA A 180 7.40 15.11 7.30
CA ALA A 180 8.43 15.12 8.34
C ALA A 180 9.03 13.73 8.61
N LEU A 181 8.19 12.69 8.65
CA LEU A 181 8.65 11.30 8.79
C LEU A 181 9.44 10.84 7.56
N LEU A 182 9.01 11.21 6.35
CA LEU A 182 9.72 10.92 5.11
C LEU A 182 11.09 11.59 5.06
N THR A 183 11.18 12.86 5.47
CA THR A 183 12.45 13.58 5.61
C THR A 183 13.41 12.84 6.55
N GLY A 184 12.93 12.45 7.74
CA GLY A 184 13.74 11.68 8.68
C GLY A 184 14.17 10.31 8.11
N TRP A 185 13.27 9.62 7.41
CA TRP A 185 13.56 8.34 6.76
C TRP A 185 14.62 8.46 5.67
N GLN A 186 14.49 9.44 4.76
CA GLN A 186 15.47 9.67 3.71
C GLN A 186 16.85 10.07 4.26
N MET A 187 16.90 10.89 5.31
CA MET A 187 18.15 11.21 6.01
C MET A 187 18.81 9.97 6.61
N LEU A 188 18.00 9.09 7.22
CA LEU A 188 18.50 7.84 7.79
C LEU A 188 19.10 6.95 6.69
N MET A 189 18.40 6.82 5.56
CA MET A 189 18.89 6.06 4.41
C MET A 189 20.17 6.63 3.85
N ALA A 190 20.24 7.96 3.66
CA ALA A 190 21.44 8.65 3.18
C ALA A 190 22.65 8.40 4.10
N ARG A 191 22.45 8.47 5.42
CA ARG A 191 23.51 8.21 6.41
C ARG A 191 24.00 6.77 6.40
N TYR A 192 23.10 5.80 6.26
CA TYR A 192 23.51 4.39 6.24
C TYR A 192 24.16 3.99 4.93
N SER A 193 23.69 4.50 3.79
CA SER A 193 24.26 4.15 2.48
C SER A 193 25.48 5.00 2.12
N GLY A 194 25.69 6.14 2.78
CA GLY A 194 26.68 7.14 2.37
C GLY A 194 26.31 7.84 1.05
N GLN A 195 25.07 7.72 0.59
CA GLN A 195 24.61 8.34 -0.66
C GLN A 195 23.86 9.65 -0.35
N GLU A 196 24.23 10.72 -1.06
CA GLU A 196 23.53 12.00 -0.98
C GLU A 196 22.21 12.01 -1.76
N ASP A 197 22.06 11.18 -2.78
CA ASP A 197 20.84 11.11 -3.61
C ASP A 197 20.06 9.83 -3.27
N VAL A 198 18.88 9.99 -2.65
CA VAL A 198 18.09 8.88 -2.11
C VAL A 198 16.69 8.90 -2.68
N THR A 199 16.20 7.71 -3.03
CA THR A 199 14.82 7.47 -3.45
C THR A 199 14.08 6.58 -2.47
N VAL A 200 12.84 6.97 -2.18
CA VAL A 200 11.92 6.21 -1.33
C VAL A 200 10.63 6.00 -2.10
N GLY A 201 10.15 4.76 -2.12
CA GLY A 201 8.81 4.46 -2.62
C GLY A 201 7.75 4.96 -1.63
N SER A 202 6.64 5.48 -2.14
CA SER A 202 5.48 5.84 -1.33
C SER A 202 4.21 5.33 -2.01
N PRO A 203 3.45 4.42 -1.39
CA PRO A 203 2.16 4.04 -1.93
C PRO A 203 1.18 5.19 -1.73
N MET A 204 0.33 5.40 -2.73
CA MET A 204 -0.73 6.39 -2.74
C MET A 204 -2.03 5.69 -3.08
N ALA A 205 -3.12 6.04 -2.39
CA ALA A 205 -4.39 5.33 -2.52
C ALA A 205 -4.97 5.32 -3.94
N GLY A 206 -4.60 6.30 -4.79
CA GLY A 206 -5.04 6.39 -6.19
C GLY A 206 -6.54 6.69 -6.36
N ARG A 207 -7.22 7.10 -5.28
CA ARG A 207 -8.66 7.43 -5.26
C ARG A 207 -8.83 8.94 -5.27
N THR A 208 -8.63 9.54 -6.44
CA THR A 208 -8.73 11.01 -6.65
C THR A 208 -10.16 11.47 -7.01
N ARG A 209 -11.08 10.52 -7.21
CA ARG A 209 -12.47 10.75 -7.62
C ARG A 209 -13.41 10.12 -6.61
N GLY A 210 -14.49 10.83 -6.25
CA GLY A 210 -15.46 10.34 -5.27
C GLY A 210 -16.14 9.04 -5.71
N GLU A 211 -16.33 8.87 -7.01
CA GLU A 211 -16.98 7.69 -7.60
C GLU A 211 -16.22 6.39 -7.32
N VAL A 212 -14.90 6.46 -7.11
CA VAL A 212 -14.07 5.28 -6.84
C VAL A 212 -13.82 5.04 -5.35
N GLU A 213 -14.24 5.93 -4.45
CA GLU A 213 -13.92 5.84 -3.01
C GLU A 213 -14.55 4.61 -2.34
N SER A 214 -15.73 4.19 -2.79
CA SER A 214 -16.48 3.03 -2.27
C SER A 214 -16.17 1.71 -3.00
N LEU A 215 -15.31 1.73 -4.02
CA LEU A 215 -15.04 0.53 -4.81
C LEU A 215 -13.99 -0.38 -4.17
N ILE A 216 -14.23 -1.69 -4.21
CA ILE A 216 -13.17 -2.69 -4.05
C ILE A 216 -12.43 -2.82 -5.39
N GLY A 217 -11.11 -2.69 -5.36
CA GLY A 217 -10.26 -2.76 -6.54
C GLY A 217 -8.81 -2.42 -6.25
N LEU A 218 -7.95 -2.53 -7.27
CA LEU A 218 -6.54 -2.16 -7.14
C LEU A 218 -6.33 -0.71 -7.62
N PHE A 219 -6.35 0.24 -6.70
CA PHE A 219 -6.12 1.66 -7.02
C PHE A 219 -4.75 2.16 -6.57
N VAL A 220 -4.09 1.45 -5.64
CA VAL A 220 -2.80 1.87 -5.11
C VAL A 220 -1.78 2.03 -6.24
N ASN A 221 -1.09 3.17 -6.25
CA ASN A 221 0.03 3.43 -7.12
C ASN A 221 1.25 3.81 -6.27
N ALA A 222 2.44 3.35 -6.65
CA ALA A 222 3.68 3.71 -5.96
C ALA A 222 4.31 4.93 -6.62
N GLN A 223 4.67 5.94 -5.83
CA GLN A 223 5.43 7.10 -6.29
C GLN A 223 6.90 6.98 -5.87
N VAL A 224 7.79 7.51 -6.69
CA VAL A 224 9.23 7.59 -6.39
C VAL A 224 9.54 8.97 -5.83
N LEU A 225 9.85 9.05 -4.55
CA LEU A 225 10.15 10.31 -3.87
C LEU A 225 11.66 10.43 -3.70
N ARG A 226 12.27 11.20 -4.61
CA ARG A 226 13.70 11.47 -4.66
C ARG A 226 14.06 12.68 -3.81
N THR A 227 15.14 12.61 -3.07
CA THR A 227 15.64 13.73 -2.27
C THR A 227 17.16 13.71 -2.25
N ARG A 228 17.76 14.91 -2.34
CA ARG A 228 19.20 15.09 -2.21
C ARG A 228 19.52 15.61 -0.82
N VAL A 229 20.16 14.77 -0.02
CA VAL A 229 20.60 15.03 1.33
C VAL A 229 22.05 15.49 1.26
N THR A 230 22.30 16.77 1.54
CA THR A 230 23.66 17.31 1.64
C THR A 230 24.03 17.50 3.11
N ASP A 231 25.32 17.33 3.45
CA ASP A 231 25.80 17.40 4.85
C ASP A 231 25.63 18.79 5.50
N THR A 232 25.46 19.84 4.70
CA THR A 232 25.28 21.21 5.18
C THR A 232 23.81 21.62 5.34
N ALA A 233 22.86 20.81 4.87
CA ALA A 233 21.44 21.16 4.93
C ALA A 233 20.88 20.95 6.34
N SER A 234 20.15 21.96 6.84
CA SER A 234 19.35 21.79 8.05
C SER A 234 18.16 20.85 7.80
N PHE A 235 17.64 20.21 8.85
CA PHE A 235 16.42 19.41 8.74
C PHE A 235 15.25 20.20 8.13
N ARG A 236 15.08 21.48 8.51
CA ARG A 236 14.01 22.34 7.99
C ARG A 236 14.18 22.59 6.48
N THR A 237 15.42 22.76 6.01
CA THR A 237 15.71 22.87 4.57
C THR A 237 15.28 21.62 3.83
N LEU A 238 15.66 20.45 4.34
CA LEU A 238 15.31 19.18 3.72
C LEU A 238 13.80 18.92 3.76
N LEU A 239 13.12 19.28 4.85
CA LEU A 239 11.67 19.15 4.97
C LEU A 239 10.93 19.98 3.89
N ARG A 240 11.40 21.19 3.60
CA ARG A 240 10.82 22.02 2.52
C ARG A 240 11.02 21.38 1.15
N GLN A 241 12.21 20.85 0.88
CA GLN A 241 12.48 20.11 -0.35
C GLN A 241 11.57 18.88 -0.48
N VAL A 242 11.45 18.08 0.57
CA VAL A 242 10.59 16.89 0.59
C VAL A 242 9.13 17.28 0.39
N ARG A 243 8.66 18.38 0.99
CA ARG A 243 7.32 18.91 0.78
C ARG A 243 7.08 19.22 -0.70
N GLU A 244 7.99 19.92 -1.37
CA GLU A 244 7.91 20.21 -2.80
C GLU A 244 7.88 18.93 -3.65
N THR A 245 8.75 17.96 -3.35
CA THR A 245 8.77 16.67 -4.03
C THR A 245 7.45 15.91 -3.87
N VAL A 246 6.92 15.85 -2.65
CA VAL A 246 5.65 15.16 -2.36
C VAL A 246 4.49 15.82 -3.08
N LEU A 247 4.39 17.16 -3.04
CA LEU A 247 3.31 17.89 -3.70
C LEU A 247 3.37 17.73 -5.23
N GLY A 248 4.56 17.89 -5.82
CA GLY A 248 4.75 17.66 -7.25
C GLY A 248 4.41 16.23 -7.66
N ALA A 249 4.79 15.24 -6.86
CA ALA A 249 4.48 13.84 -7.12
C ALA A 249 2.97 13.54 -6.99
N GLN A 250 2.27 14.21 -6.07
CA GLN A 250 0.81 14.12 -5.93
C GLN A 250 0.06 14.73 -7.13
N GLU A 251 0.52 15.86 -7.67
CA GLU A 251 -0.04 16.44 -8.91
C GLU A 251 0.14 15.50 -10.12
N HIS A 252 1.12 14.59 -10.04
CA HIS A 252 1.50 13.67 -11.10
C HIS A 252 1.27 12.19 -10.75
N GLN A 253 0.33 11.93 -9.83
CA GLN A 253 0.08 10.61 -9.22
C GLN A 253 -0.62 9.60 -10.14
N GLU A 254 -1.15 10.06 -11.27
CA GLU A 254 -1.97 9.27 -12.18
C GLU A 254 -1.14 8.33 -13.05
N LEU A 255 0.16 8.60 -13.22
CA LEU A 255 1.07 7.76 -14.00
C LEU A 255 1.44 6.51 -13.18
N PRO A 256 1.09 5.30 -13.64
CA PRO A 256 1.49 4.07 -12.98
C PRO A 256 3.01 3.90 -12.97
N ILE A 257 3.55 3.38 -11.87
CA ILE A 257 5.00 3.11 -11.76
C ILE A 257 5.51 2.16 -12.84
N GLU A 258 4.70 1.18 -13.27
CA GLU A 258 5.05 0.23 -14.33
C GLU A 258 5.27 0.96 -15.65
N ARG A 259 4.41 1.94 -15.97
CA ARG A 259 4.55 2.77 -17.17
C ARG A 259 5.78 3.66 -17.08
N LEU A 260 6.08 4.18 -15.89
CA LEU A 260 7.31 4.95 -15.66
C LEU A 260 8.58 4.12 -15.88
N VAL A 261 8.59 2.87 -15.41
CA VAL A 261 9.69 1.92 -15.64
C VAL A 261 9.85 1.59 -17.12
N GLU A 262 8.74 1.37 -17.83
CA GLU A 262 8.73 1.09 -19.27
C GLU A 262 9.33 2.24 -20.10
N GLU A 263 8.97 3.47 -19.76
CA GLU A 263 9.38 4.67 -20.49
C GLU A 263 10.81 5.12 -20.16
N LEU A 264 11.19 5.11 -18.88
CA LEU A 264 12.53 5.56 -18.47
C LEU A 264 13.60 4.49 -18.57
N LYS A 265 13.22 3.21 -18.63
CA LYS A 265 14.13 2.05 -18.75
C LYS A 265 15.34 2.16 -17.81
N PRO A 266 15.12 2.32 -16.48
CA PRO A 266 16.22 2.40 -15.53
C PRO A 266 17.06 1.12 -15.58
N GLU A 267 18.32 1.22 -15.15
CA GLU A 267 19.21 0.07 -15.04
C GLU A 267 18.55 -1.06 -14.22
N ARG A 268 18.56 -2.27 -14.78
CA ARG A 268 17.95 -3.44 -14.13
C ARG A 268 19.02 -4.19 -13.35
N ILE A 269 18.96 -4.07 -12.03
CA ILE A 269 19.80 -4.83 -11.11
C ILE A 269 19.02 -6.06 -10.62
N PRO A 270 19.51 -7.30 -10.83
CA PRO A 270 18.87 -8.50 -10.31
C PRO A 270 18.58 -8.40 -8.81
N GLY A 271 17.40 -8.85 -8.40
CA GLY A 271 16.98 -8.84 -7.00
C GLY A 271 16.62 -7.46 -6.43
N ARG A 272 16.61 -6.39 -7.24
CA ARG A 272 16.20 -5.04 -6.82
C ARG A 272 14.99 -4.55 -7.62
N THR A 273 14.07 -3.89 -6.92
CA THR A 273 12.97 -3.15 -7.58
C THR A 273 13.57 -1.91 -8.25
N PRO A 274 13.14 -1.54 -9.48
CA PRO A 274 13.54 -0.29 -10.11
C PRO A 274 13.19 0.94 -9.25
N PHE A 275 14.01 1.98 -9.35
CA PHE A 275 13.87 3.29 -8.69
C PHE A 275 13.98 3.34 -7.16
N PHE A 276 13.54 2.35 -6.41
CA PHE A 276 13.63 2.36 -4.94
C PHE A 276 13.69 0.94 -4.36
N GLN A 277 14.35 0.82 -3.21
CA GLN A 277 14.48 -0.45 -2.47
C GLN A 277 13.89 -0.38 -1.06
N VAL A 278 13.51 0.83 -0.64
CA VAL A 278 12.82 1.12 0.62
C VAL A 278 11.54 1.88 0.33
N MET A 279 10.54 1.69 1.17
CA MET A 279 9.22 2.31 1.04
C MET A 279 8.78 2.85 2.39
N LEU A 280 8.13 4.00 2.40
CA LEU A 280 7.45 4.55 3.58
C LEU A 280 5.95 4.59 3.32
N THR A 281 5.19 3.88 4.15
CA THR A 281 3.72 3.88 4.12
C THR A 281 3.21 4.59 5.37
N TYR A 282 2.36 5.59 5.19
CA TYR A 282 1.71 6.28 6.30
C TYR A 282 0.20 6.07 6.21
N GLN A 283 -0.34 5.39 7.22
CA GLN A 283 -1.75 5.04 7.30
C GLN A 283 -2.26 5.30 8.72
N ALA A 284 -3.47 5.83 8.83
CA ALA A 284 -4.15 5.86 10.12
C ALA A 284 -4.47 4.42 10.53
N SER A 285 -4.12 4.03 11.76
CA SER A 285 -4.45 2.70 12.25
C SER A 285 -5.97 2.57 12.42
N PHE A 286 -6.60 1.63 11.72
CA PHE A 286 -7.89 1.09 12.12
C PHE A 286 -7.69 0.25 13.38
N ARG A 287 -7.85 0.86 14.56
CA ARG A 287 -8.25 0.11 15.76
C ARG A 287 -9.77 0.01 15.75
N GLY A 288 -10.30 -0.74 14.79
CA GLY A 288 -11.72 -1.08 14.77
C GLY A 288 -11.97 -2.21 15.74
N SER A 289 -12.36 -1.91 16.98
CA SER A 289 -13.24 -2.84 17.70
C SER A 289 -14.56 -2.83 16.95
N ALA A 290 -14.78 -3.82 16.09
CA ALA A 290 -16.13 -4.13 15.64
C ALA A 290 -16.86 -4.73 16.85
N SER A 291 -17.32 -3.88 17.76
CA SER A 291 -18.35 -4.27 18.72
C SER A 291 -19.66 -4.31 17.93
N VAL A 292 -20.10 -5.53 17.62
CA VAL A 292 -21.50 -5.78 17.27
C VAL A 292 -22.33 -5.71 18.54
#